data_AF-A0A381ZP43-F1
#
_entry.id   AF-A0A381ZP43-F1
#
_cell.length_a   1.000
_cell.length_b   1.000
_cell.length_c   1.000
_cell.angle_alpha   90.00
_cell.angle_beta   90.00
_cell.angle_gamma   90.00
#
_symmetry.space_group_name_H-M   'P 1'
#
loop_
_entity.id
_entity.type
_entity.pdbx_description
1 polymer ?
#
loop_
_entity_poly.entity_id
_entity_poly.type
_entity_poly.pdbx_seq_one_letter_code
_entity_poly.pdbx_strand_id
1 'polypeptide(L)' 'MSSDLKSARAYVIPLGGKEIEKTVNILTEFSYLVRKTLSKKLDIKFLPKLVFVGDESFEYAERIEKLIKQNKSK' A
#
# COMPACT_ATOMS: atom_id res chain seq x y z
N MET A 1 9.03 -0.53 6.26
CA MET A 1 9.69 -1.85 6.28
C MET A 1 9.80 -2.32 7.71
N SER A 2 9.90 -3.63 7.95
CA SER A 2 10.22 -4.15 9.29
C SER A 2 11.62 -3.68 9.72
N SER A 3 11.87 -3.60 11.03
CA SER A 3 13.17 -3.18 11.59
C SER A 3 14.32 -4.10 11.16
N ASP A 4 14.03 -5.35 10.83
CA ASP A 4 14.98 -6.34 10.32
C ASP A 4 15.19 -6.29 8.79
N LEU A 5 14.52 -5.36 8.09
CA LEU A 5 14.54 -5.19 6.63
C LEU A 5 14.12 -6.42 5.81
N LYS A 6 13.58 -7.47 6.44
CA LYS A 6 13.18 -8.70 5.73
C LYS A 6 11.80 -8.60 5.10
N SER A 7 10.95 -7.70 5.57
CA SER A 7 9.58 -7.50 5.08
C SER A 7 9.31 -6.05 4.70
N ALA A 8 8.70 -5.87 3.55
CA ALA A 8 8.31 -4.56 3.03
C ALA A 8 6.81 -4.54 2.73
N ARG A 9 6.08 -3.62 3.37
CA ARG A 9 4.68 -3.34 3.07
C ARG A 9 4.62 -2.28 1.96
N ALA A 10 3.89 -2.57 0.90
CA ALA A 10 3.60 -1.67 -0.21
C ALA A 10 2.11 -1.32 -0.17
N TYR A 11 1.82 -0.06 0.15
CA TYR A 11 0.47 0.49 0.16
C TYR A 11 0.05 0.82 -1.28
N VAL A 12 -1.11 0.32 -1.71
CA VAL A 12 -1.56 0.41 -3.11
C VAL A 12 -3.00 0.93 -3.19
N ILE A 13 -3.22 1.79 -4.19
CA ILE A 13 -4.54 2.27 -4.58
C ILE A 13 -4.65 2.14 -6.11
N PRO A 14 -5.65 1.42 -6.63
CA PRO A 14 -5.92 1.38 -8.05
C PRO A 14 -6.43 2.74 -8.52
N LEU A 15 -6.17 3.06 -9.79
CA LEU A 15 -6.69 4.28 -10.39
C LEU A 15 -8.23 4.30 -10.31
N GLY A 16 -8.78 5.37 -9.72
CA GLY A 16 -10.22 5.50 -9.49
C GLY A 16 -10.74 4.84 -8.21
N GLY A 17 -9.88 4.24 -7.38
CA GLY A 17 -10.23 3.77 -6.04
C GLY A 17 -11.20 2.57 -6.00
N LYS A 18 -11.50 1.96 -7.15
CA LYS A 18 -12.39 0.80 -7.25
C LYS A 18 -11.59 -0.49 -7.17
N GLU A 19 -12.20 -1.54 -6.62
CA GLU A 19 -11.64 -2.90 -6.63
C GLU A 19 -10.26 -3.01 -5.94
N ILE A 20 -10.06 -2.29 -4.82
CA ILE A 20 -8.81 -2.32 -4.03
C ILE A 20 -8.44 -3.75 -3.62
N GLU A 21 -9.38 -4.50 -3.04
CA GLU A 21 -9.12 -5.88 -2.57
C GLU A 21 -8.68 -6.80 -3.71
N LYS A 22 -9.39 -6.74 -4.86
CA LYS A 22 -9.04 -7.53 -6.04
C LYS A 22 -7.67 -7.17 -6.57
N THR A 23 -7.33 -5.88 -6.61
CA THR A 23 -6.01 -5.40 -7.02
C THR A 23 -4.92 -5.91 -6.09
N VAL A 24 -5.13 -5.82 -4.77
CA VAL A 24 -4.21 -6.34 -3.75
C VAL A 24 -4.02 -7.85 -3.88
N ASN A 25 -5.09 -8.60 -4.11
CA ASN A 25 -5.05 -10.04 -4.29
C ASN A 25 -4.23 -10.43 -5.52
N ILE A 26 -4.48 -9.79 -6.66
CA ILE A 26 -3.71 -10.01 -7.90
C ILE A 26 -2.23 -9.66 -7.68
N LEU A 27 -1.93 -8.50 -7.09
CA LEU A 27 -0.54 -8.11 -6.81
C LEU A 27 0.15 -9.08 -5.86
N THR A 28 -0.57 -9.63 -4.89
CA THR A 28 -0.04 -10.63 -3.95
C THR A 28 0.27 -11.95 -4.65
N GLU A 29 -0.63 -12.43 -5.52
CA GLU A 29 -0.43 -13.62 -6.36
C GLU A 29 0.81 -13.47 -7.26
N PHE A 30 0.95 -12.32 -7.92
CA PHE A 30 2.06 -12.03 -8.83
C PHE A 30 3.26 -11.35 -8.15
N SER A 31 3.34 -11.37 -6.82
CA SER A 31 4.39 -10.70 -6.03
C SER A 31 5.81 -11.13 -6.40
N TYR A 32 5.98 -12.39 -6.83
CA TYR A 32 7.26 -12.92 -7.30
C TYR A 32 7.81 -12.17 -8.53
N LEU A 33 6.94 -11.78 -9.48
CA LEU A 33 7.37 -11.06 -10.69
C LEU A 33 7.90 -9.67 -10.35
N VAL A 34 7.20 -8.97 -9.45
CA VAL A 34 7.61 -7.66 -8.93
C VAL A 34 8.95 -7.80 -8.21
N ARG A 35 9.08 -8.80 -7.34
CA ARG A 35 10.30 -9.10 -6.60
C ARG A 35 11.48 -9.42 -7.53
N LYS A 36 11.28 -10.23 -8.56
CA LYS A 36 12.29 -10.56 -9.59
C LYS A 36 12.75 -9.33 -10.38
N THR A 37 11.86 -8.37 -10.59
CA THR A 37 12.21 -7.12 -11.29
C THR A 37 12.99 -6.18 -10.37
N LEU A 38 12.57 -6.07 -9.11
CA LEU A 38 13.25 -5.29 -8.08
C LEU A 38 14.67 -5.80 -7.81
N SER A 39 14.89 -7.12 -7.82
CA SER A 39 16.21 -7.71 -7.60
C SER A 39 17.26 -7.29 -8.63
N LYS A 40 16.83 -6.89 -9.83
CA LYS A 40 17.72 -6.41 -10.89
C LYS A 40 18.03 -4.92 -10.80
N LYS A 41 17.17 -4.16 -10.11
CA LYS A 41 17.27 -2.69 -10.02
C LYS A 41 17.85 -2.21 -8.69
N LEU A 42 17.68 -2.97 -7.63
CA LEU A 42 18.14 -2.63 -6.28
C LEU A 42 19.39 -3.42 -5.93
N ASP A 43 20.45 -2.70 -5.53
CA ASP A 43 21.64 -3.31 -4.94
C ASP A 43 21.45 -3.42 -3.41
N ILE A 44 20.85 -4.52 -2.97
CA ILE A 44 20.56 -4.79 -1.56
C ILE A 44 20.96 -6.22 -1.17
N LYS A 45 21.50 -6.37 0.04
CA LYS A 45 21.97 -7.66 0.56
C LYS A 45 20.85 -8.70 0.67
N PHE A 46 19.65 -8.28 1.08
CA PHE A 46 18.49 -9.14 1.23
C PHE A 46 17.28 -8.51 0.55
N LEU A 47 16.70 -9.23 -0.40
CA LEU A 47 15.49 -8.80 -1.07
C LEU A 47 14.27 -9.12 -0.20
N PRO A 48 13.57 -8.09 0.33
CA PRO A 48 12.49 -8.30 1.28
C PRO A 48 11.31 -9.04 0.65
N LYS A 49 10.52 -9.70 1.51
CA LYS A 49 9.19 -10.16 1.15
C LYS A 49 8.27 -8.95 0.99
N LEU A 50 7.64 -8.83 -0.17
CA LEU A 50 6.65 -7.80 -0.44
C LEU A 50 5.29 -8.24 0.09
N VAL A 51 4.61 -7.34 0.79
CA VAL A 51 3.24 -7.49 1.26
C VAL A 51 2.45 -6.30 0.73
N PHE A 52 1.50 -6.55 -0.16
CA PHE A 52 0.64 -5.49 -0.69
C PHE A 52 -0.54 -5.26 0.27
N VAL A 53 -0.86 -4.00 0.51
CA VAL A 53 -1.92 -3.59 1.43
C VAL A 53 -2.70 -2.47 0.77
N GLY A 54 -4.04 -2.54 0.82
CA GLY A 54 -4.89 -1.43 0.37
C GLY A 54 -4.65 -0.19 1.23
N ASP A 55 -4.59 0.98 0.61
CA ASP A 55 -4.42 2.24 1.35
C ASP A 55 -5.78 2.92 1.58
N GLU A 56 -6.15 3.03 2.86
CA GLU A 56 -7.40 3.62 3.35
C GLU A 56 -7.23 5.10 3.77
N SER A 57 -6.04 5.67 3.58
CA SER A 57 -5.70 7.01 4.09
C SER A 57 -6.60 8.11 3.53
N PHE A 58 -7.14 7.94 2.31
CA PHE A 58 -8.05 8.90 1.69
C PHE A 58 -9.42 8.94 2.38
N GLU A 59 -10.00 7.79 2.68
CA GLU A 59 -11.28 7.71 3.38
C GLU A 59 -11.14 8.26 4.81
N TYR A 60 -10.01 7.93 5.46
CA TYR A 60 -9.68 8.49 6.76
C TYR A 60 -9.56 10.03 6.73
N ALA A 61 -8.89 10.59 5.72
CA ALA A 61 -8.78 12.03 5.54
C ALA A 61 -10.15 12.69 5.32
N GLU A 62 -11.02 12.09 4.49
CA GLU A 62 -12.38 12.59 4.26
C GLU A 62 -13.19 12.62 5.57
N ARG A 63 -13.05 11.59 6.41
CA ARG A 63 -13.69 11.53 7.72
C ARG A 63 -13.22 12.66 8.64
N ILE A 64 -11.91 12.95 8.68
CA ILE A 64 -11.36 14.07 9.44
C ILE A 64 -11.95 15.39 8.94
N GLU A 65 -11.98 15.62 7.62
CA GLU A 65 -12.53 16.84 7.06
C GLU A 65 -14.01 17.05 7.44
N LYS A 66 -14.82 15.99 7.37
CA LYS A 66 -16.23 16.03 7.79
C LYS A 66 -16.37 16.45 9.25
N LEU A 67 -15.56 15.87 10.14
CA LEU A 67 -15.57 16.21 11.57
C LEU A 67 -15.14 17.66 11.83
N ILE A 68 -14.10 18.14 11.14
CA ILE A 68 -13.64 19.53 11.27
C ILE A 68 -14.72 20.51 10.78
N LYS A 69 -15.38 20.21 9.64
CA LYS A 69 -16.47 21.04 9.11
C LYS A 69 -17.66 21.11 10.08
N GLN A 70 -18.07 19.97 10.65
CA GLN A 70 -19.15 19.91 11.65
C GLN A 70 -18.85 20.73 12.90
N ASN A 71 -17.61 20.69 13.38
CA ASN A 71 -17.20 21.49 14.55
C ASN A 71 -17.08 22.99 14.25
N LYS A 72 -16.71 23.39 13.02
CA LYS A 72 -16.67 24.81 12.62
C LYS A 72 -18.04 25.44 12.39
N SER A 73 -19.07 24.63 12.12
CA SER A 73 -20.44 25.12 11.94
C SER A 73 -21.27 25.19 13.23
N LYS A 74 -20.69 24.79 14.37
CA LYS A 74 -21.23 25.03 15.71
C LYS A 74 -20.62 26.29 16.30
#